data_AF-A0A969I553-F1
#
_entry.id   AF-A0A969I553-F1
#
_cell.length_a   1.000
_cell.length_b   1.000
_cell.length_c   1.000
_cell.angle_alpha   90.00
_cell.angle_beta   90.00
_cell.angle_gamma   90.00
#
_symmetry.space_group_name_H-M   'P 1'
#
loop_
_entity.id
_entity.type
_entity.pdbx_description
1 polymer ?
#
loop_
_entity_poly.entity_id
_entity_poly.type
_entity_poly.pdbx_seq_one_letter_code
_entity_poly.pdbx_strand_id
1 'polypeptide(L)'
;MMPRDRSLADYYQLLELPPDATAADVDVAYLRITHQRLRSGEKSDLPALKQARSILKSALQQREHERASTQQRARAQAATPVALLQDRLATWSGAAQVKIRGRSLHVALPTGQVPHPLLATAKVYTLVSDCLATAPELAKLKRLHIYGWQANKKPRWQRQLAMPTTEFIPADFDLLSFQNRYSNVFFFPGLMALAMLLKAWAVSSFLLRGIDVWLHEFGHATIAWLSGRKAIPLPLGWTSIEVERSLFVYFGLLALFGLLFWAGRREQRRWPMVLAIAFALLQFVMTWLLSADTFEMLTYFGGIGGEFYLSTLLIVSFYFPMPDYWQWSFWRYPAALAAAFTFWGNCWQWRQIRRGLDEIPWGSLWGGRDHAGGDMNMLSNTFGWSDRQIIGSYNFLATLCLITILAIYAWRALWLNQAFLWASWQRFLARFA
;
A
#
# COMPACT_ATOMS: atom_id res chain seq x y z
N MET A 1 -8.73 60.81 -18.07
CA MET A 1 -7.29 61.06 -17.95
C MET A 1 -6.84 60.37 -16.67
N MET A 2 -6.24 59.18 -16.76
CA MET A 2 -5.75 58.45 -15.58
C MET A 2 -4.65 59.29 -14.92
N PRO A 3 -4.71 59.58 -13.61
CA PRO A 3 -3.63 60.30 -12.92
C PRO A 3 -2.35 59.48 -13.04
N ARG A 4 -1.24 60.13 -13.44
CA ARG A 4 0.10 59.51 -13.49
C ARG A 4 0.36 58.74 -12.19
N ASP A 5 0.87 57.52 -12.29
CA ASP A 5 1.32 56.73 -11.15
C ASP A 5 2.29 57.57 -10.31
N ARG A 6 1.81 58.04 -9.15
CA ARG A 6 2.66 58.76 -8.20
C ARG A 6 3.63 57.77 -7.59
N SER A 7 4.88 58.18 -7.48
CA SER A 7 5.91 57.37 -6.83
C SER A 7 5.65 57.30 -5.32
N LEU A 8 6.19 56.29 -4.63
CA LEU A 8 6.10 56.21 -3.16
C LEU A 8 6.67 57.46 -2.47
N ALA A 9 7.69 58.09 -3.06
CA ALA A 9 8.28 59.33 -2.56
C ALA A 9 7.27 60.50 -2.53
N ASP A 10 6.39 60.59 -3.52
CA ASP A 10 5.36 61.62 -3.59
C ASP A 10 4.35 61.48 -2.45
N TYR A 11 4.04 60.24 -2.04
CA TYR A 11 3.16 59.99 -0.91
C TYR A 11 3.83 60.32 0.44
N TYR A 12 5.13 60.06 0.59
CA TYR A 12 5.90 60.48 1.77
C TYR A 12 5.91 62.01 1.90
N GLN A 13 6.16 62.71 0.79
CA GLN A 13 6.15 64.17 0.75
C GLN A 13 4.75 64.73 1.05
N LEU A 14 3.70 64.10 0.52
CA LEU A 14 2.31 64.53 0.76
C LEU A 14 1.89 64.39 2.24
N LEU A 15 2.46 63.42 2.96
CA LEU A 15 2.22 63.24 4.40
C LEU A 15 3.30 63.91 5.28
N GLU A 16 4.24 64.65 4.69
CA GLU A 16 5.36 65.28 5.40
C GLU A 16 6.14 64.29 6.29
N LEU A 17 6.34 63.08 5.78
CA LEU A 17 7.03 62.00 6.48
C LEU A 17 8.42 61.77 5.89
N PRO A 18 9.42 61.48 6.74
CA PRO A 18 10.71 61.02 6.25
C PRO A 18 10.59 59.60 5.67
N PRO A 19 11.47 59.20 4.74
CA PRO A 19 11.38 57.92 4.03
C PRO A 19 11.58 56.67 4.90
N ASP A 20 12.01 56.82 6.15
CA ASP A 20 12.21 55.78 7.17
C ASP A 20 11.06 55.66 8.17
N ALA A 21 9.97 56.42 7.97
CA ALA A 21 8.80 56.41 8.85
C ALA A 21 8.13 55.03 8.98
N THR A 22 7.64 54.71 10.18
CA THR A 22 6.92 53.47 10.48
C THR A 22 5.44 53.57 10.06
N ALA A 23 4.76 52.42 9.98
CA ALA A 23 3.32 52.40 9.69
C ALA A 23 2.50 53.18 10.74
N ALA A 24 2.98 53.27 11.99
CA ALA A 24 2.36 54.07 13.04
C ALA A 24 2.55 55.59 12.78
N ASP A 25 3.73 55.99 12.32
CA ASP A 25 4.03 57.39 11.97
C ASP A 25 3.14 57.87 10.82
N VAL A 26 2.83 57.00 9.85
CA VAL A 26 1.88 57.28 8.76
C VAL A 26 0.48 57.61 9.29
N ASP A 27 0.00 56.87 10.28
CA ASP A 27 -1.31 57.12 10.89
C ASP A 27 -1.32 58.45 11.67
N VAL A 28 -0.26 58.74 12.42
CA VAL A 28 -0.12 59.99 13.19
C VAL A 28 -0.05 61.22 12.27
N ALA A 29 0.78 61.16 11.22
CA ALA A 29 0.94 62.26 10.28
C ALA A 29 -0.36 62.52 9.47
N TYR A 30 -1.05 61.47 9.05
CA TYR A 30 -2.35 61.60 8.39
C TYR A 30 -3.37 62.33 9.27
N LEU A 31 -3.49 61.95 10.55
CA LEU A 31 -4.42 62.59 11.48
C LEU A 31 -4.07 64.07 11.71
N ARG A 32 -2.77 64.38 11.87
CA ARG A 32 -2.26 65.75 12.03
C ARG A 32 -2.63 66.64 10.85
N ILE A 33 -2.30 66.21 9.63
CA ILE A 33 -2.53 66.99 8.40
C ILE A 33 -4.03 67.12 8.11
N THR A 34 -4.80 66.04 8.30
CA THR A 34 -6.25 66.05 8.14
C THR A 34 -6.90 67.09 9.05
N HIS A 35 -6.49 67.14 10.32
CA HIS A 35 -7.02 68.10 11.28
C HIS A 35 -6.64 69.55 10.92
N GLN A 36 -5.42 69.78 10.43
CA GLN A 36 -4.98 71.09 9.95
C GLN A 36 -5.79 71.58 8.73
N ARG A 37 -6.04 70.71 7.75
CA ARG A 37 -6.82 71.04 6.54
C ARG A 37 -8.30 71.27 6.83
N LEU A 38 -8.86 70.53 7.78
CA LEU A 38 -10.23 70.77 8.25
C LEU A 38 -10.39 72.13 8.93
N ARG A 39 -9.36 72.60 9.65
CA ARG A 39 -9.36 73.94 10.27
C ARG A 39 -9.18 75.07 9.25
N SER A 40 -8.45 74.85 8.15
CA SER A 40 -8.27 75.85 7.09
C SER A 40 -9.42 75.93 6.08
N GLY A 41 -10.38 75.00 6.13
CA GLY A 41 -11.53 74.94 5.21
C GLY A 41 -11.22 74.26 3.86
N GLU A 42 -10.00 73.81 3.63
CA GLU A 42 -9.55 73.17 2.39
C GLU A 42 -9.86 71.66 2.39
N LYS A 43 -11.12 71.32 2.06
CA LYS A 43 -11.59 69.93 2.06
C LYS A 43 -11.27 69.15 0.78
N SER A 44 -10.80 69.82 -0.28
CA SER A 44 -10.52 69.20 -1.59
C SER A 44 -9.45 68.11 -1.54
N ASP A 45 -8.51 68.20 -0.60
CA ASP A 45 -7.30 67.37 -0.60
C ASP A 45 -7.42 66.13 0.30
N LEU A 46 -8.50 66.02 1.09
CA LEU A 46 -8.74 64.91 2.02
C LEU A 46 -8.77 63.53 1.34
N PRO A 47 -9.38 63.35 0.14
CA PRO A 47 -9.35 62.08 -0.56
C PRO A 47 -7.92 61.65 -0.95
N ALA A 48 -7.09 62.60 -1.38
CA ALA A 48 -5.70 62.33 -1.77
C ALA A 48 -4.84 61.92 -0.56
N LEU A 49 -5.03 62.56 0.60
CA LEU A 49 -4.36 62.18 1.85
C LEU A 49 -4.76 60.79 2.34
N LYS A 50 -6.06 60.44 2.23
CA LYS A 50 -6.55 59.10 2.59
C LYS A 50 -5.97 58.02 1.69
N GLN A 51 -5.89 58.29 0.38
CA GLN A 51 -5.27 57.38 -0.59
C GLN A 51 -3.77 57.21 -0.30
N ALA A 52 -3.04 58.29 -0.02
CA ALA A 52 -1.62 58.26 0.32
C ALA A 52 -1.35 57.43 1.58
N ARG A 53 -2.14 57.62 2.64
CA ARG A 53 -2.07 56.82 3.87
C ARG A 53 -2.25 55.33 3.56
N SER A 54 -3.28 54.97 2.80
CA SER A 54 -3.57 53.57 2.49
C SER A 54 -2.43 52.91 1.71
N ILE A 55 -1.88 53.60 0.70
CA ILE A 55 -0.80 53.06 -0.14
C ILE A 55 0.49 52.91 0.67
N LEU A 56 0.88 53.93 1.44
CA LEU A 56 2.09 53.89 2.27
C LEU A 56 2.01 52.83 3.37
N LYS A 57 0.87 52.74 4.05
CA LYS A 57 0.67 51.76 5.11
C LYS A 57 0.77 50.33 4.58
N SER A 58 0.13 50.04 3.44
CA SER A 58 0.24 48.72 2.80
C SER A 58 1.68 48.41 2.37
N ALA A 59 2.39 49.38 1.78
CA ALA A 59 3.78 49.19 1.35
C ALA A 59 4.75 48.95 2.52
N LEU A 60 4.55 49.66 3.64
CA LEU A 60 5.35 49.48 4.86
C LEU A 60 5.07 48.14 5.54
N GLN A 61 3.80 47.73 5.64
CA GLN A 61 3.43 46.42 6.17
C GLN A 61 3.99 45.27 5.33
N GLN A 62 3.98 45.42 4.00
CA GLN A 62 4.58 44.45 3.10
C GLN A 62 6.10 44.35 3.31
N ARG A 63 6.80 45.48 3.44
CA ARG A 63 8.25 45.50 3.75
C ARG A 63 8.58 44.89 5.11
N GLU A 64 7.75 45.11 6.13
CA GLU A 64 7.92 44.47 7.43
C GLU A 64 7.77 42.95 7.33
N HIS A 65 6.77 42.47 6.58
CA HIS A 65 6.58 41.04 6.34
C HIS A 65 7.74 40.41 5.54
N GLU A 66 8.25 41.12 4.53
CA GLU A 66 9.44 40.71 3.76
C GLU A 66 10.71 40.68 4.63
N ARG A 67 10.90 41.66 5.52
CA ARG A 67 12.02 41.67 6.49
C ARG A 67 11.93 40.53 7.50
N ALA A 68 10.73 40.30 8.07
CA ALA A 68 10.50 39.22 9.03
C ALA A 68 10.74 37.83 8.39
N SER A 69 10.21 37.62 7.19
CA SER A 69 10.44 36.38 6.43
C SER A 69 11.90 36.19 6.02
N THR A 70 12.61 37.27 5.68
CA THR A 70 14.06 37.23 5.37
C THR A 70 14.91 36.90 6.59
N GLN A 71 14.64 37.52 7.75
CA GLN A 71 15.32 37.19 9.01
C GLN A 71 15.04 35.76 9.47
N GLN A 72 13.81 35.28 9.29
CA GLN A 72 13.45 33.91 9.61
C GLN A 72 14.15 32.90 8.69
N ARG A 73 14.28 33.20 7.39
CA ARG A 73 15.07 32.41 6.44
C ARG A 73 16.57 32.42 6.78
N ALA A 74 17.14 33.57 7.14
CA ALA A 74 18.55 33.67 7.53
C ALA A 74 18.86 32.90 8.83
N ARG A 75 17.97 32.97 9.83
CA ARG A 75 18.09 32.16 11.06
C ARG A 75 17.94 30.66 10.77
N ALA A 76 17.02 30.28 9.89
CA ALA A 76 16.84 28.88 9.49
C ALA A 76 18.05 28.32 8.70
N GLN A 77 18.74 29.16 7.93
CA GLN A 77 19.96 28.78 7.20
C GLN A 77 21.20 28.68 8.11
N ALA A 78 21.25 29.44 9.21
CA ALA A 78 22.35 29.39 10.17
C ALA A 78 22.16 28.32 11.27
N ALA A 79 20.93 27.83 11.48
CA ALA A 79 20.64 26.84 12.49
C ALA A 79 21.16 25.46 12.08
N THR A 80 21.97 24.84 12.95
CA THR A 80 22.34 23.44 12.76
C THR A 80 21.09 22.55 12.73
N PRO A 81 21.07 21.45 11.96
CA PRO A 81 19.93 20.52 11.93
C PRO A 81 19.42 20.07 13.29
N VAL A 82 20.35 19.93 14.25
CA VAL A 82 20.05 19.58 15.64
C VAL A 82 19.24 20.68 16.34
N ALA A 83 19.58 21.94 16.10
CA ALA A 83 18.84 23.07 16.66
C ALA A 83 17.42 23.14 16.11
N LEU A 84 17.24 22.93 14.80
CA LEU A 84 15.91 22.88 14.17
C LEU A 84 15.05 21.75 14.75
N LEU A 85 15.62 20.55 14.90
CA LEU A 85 14.91 19.43 15.50
C LEU A 85 14.58 19.69 16.98
N GLN A 86 15.50 20.29 17.73
CA GLN A 86 15.27 20.65 19.13
C GLN A 86 14.15 21.67 19.28
N ASP A 87 14.10 22.68 18.42
CA ASP A 87 13.05 23.71 18.41
C ASP A 87 11.66 23.12 18.11
N ARG A 88 11.55 22.24 17.11
CA ARG A 88 10.31 21.51 16.82
C ARG A 88 9.85 20.65 17.99
N LEU A 89 10.79 19.95 18.65
CA LEU A 89 10.49 19.13 19.81
C LEU A 89 10.13 19.97 21.05
N ALA A 90 10.75 21.14 21.22
CA ALA A 90 10.43 22.07 22.29
C ALA A 90 9.05 22.71 22.09
N THR A 91 8.67 23.02 20.85
CA THR A 91 7.31 23.49 20.54
C THR A 91 6.24 22.47 20.96
N TRP A 92 6.51 21.18 20.79
CA TRP A 92 5.56 20.12 21.16
C TRP A 92 5.62 19.73 22.66
N SER A 93 6.81 19.68 23.27
CA SER A 93 7.02 19.13 24.63
C SER A 93 7.58 20.12 25.65
N GLY A 94 7.64 21.41 25.31
CA GLY A 94 8.12 22.51 26.15
C GLY A 94 9.65 22.60 26.25
N ALA A 95 10.31 21.54 26.74
CA ALA A 95 11.73 21.59 27.12
C ALA A 95 12.51 20.36 26.63
N ALA A 96 12.46 20.09 25.33
CA ALA A 96 13.23 19.01 24.72
C ALA A 96 14.73 19.36 24.63
N GLN A 97 15.58 18.35 24.81
CA GLN A 97 17.01 18.46 24.52
C GLN A 97 17.44 17.42 23.50
N VAL A 98 18.21 17.86 22.49
CA VAL A 98 18.73 16.99 21.45
C VAL A 98 20.26 17.06 21.46
N LYS A 99 20.92 15.90 21.50
CA LYS A 99 22.38 15.79 21.48
C LYS A 99 22.83 14.66 20.57
N ILE A 100 23.89 14.88 19.80
CA ILE A 100 24.56 13.82 19.05
C ILE A 100 25.70 13.26 19.91
N ARG A 101 25.78 11.93 20.02
CA ARG A 101 26.89 11.23 20.69
C ARG A 101 27.39 10.12 19.78
N GLY A 102 28.57 10.31 19.19
CA GLY A 102 29.10 9.38 18.20
C GLY A 102 28.14 9.20 17.03
N ARG A 103 27.66 7.97 16.81
CA ARG A 103 26.71 7.61 15.73
C ARG A 103 25.25 7.52 16.20
N SER A 104 24.92 8.18 17.30
CA SER A 104 23.61 8.10 17.93
C SER A 104 23.03 9.48 18.21
N LEU A 105 21.73 9.64 17.95
CA LEU A 105 20.94 10.83 18.31
C LEU A 105 20.25 10.58 19.66
N HIS A 106 20.43 11.48 20.62
CA HIS A 106 19.83 11.41 21.95
C HIS A 106 18.80 12.52 22.09
N VAL A 107 17.55 12.16 22.38
CA VAL A 107 16.42 13.07 22.59
C VAL A 107 15.88 12.89 23.99
N ALA A 108 15.92 13.93 24.82
CA ALA A 108 15.35 13.94 26.17
C ALA A 108 14.09 14.81 26.23
N LEU A 109 13.01 14.28 26.81
CA LEU A 109 11.69 14.91 26.90
C LEU A 109 11.19 14.99 28.36
N PRO A 110 10.58 16.10 28.79
CA PRO A 110 9.96 16.23 30.12
C PRO A 110 8.73 15.32 30.27
N THR A 111 8.74 14.41 31.25
CA THR A 111 7.62 13.47 31.45
C THR A 111 6.33 14.13 31.93
N GLY A 112 6.40 15.39 32.40
CA GLY A 112 5.21 16.12 32.87
C GLY A 112 4.23 16.47 31.75
N GLN A 113 4.71 16.65 30.52
CA GLN A 113 3.88 17.00 29.36
C GLN A 113 3.61 15.80 28.44
N VAL A 114 4.45 14.76 28.49
CA VAL A 114 4.31 13.59 27.62
C VAL A 114 4.26 12.30 28.47
N PRO A 115 3.06 11.87 28.90
CA PRO A 115 2.93 10.80 29.88
C PRO A 115 3.17 9.40 29.28
N HIS A 116 2.88 9.18 28.00
CA HIS A 116 2.90 7.84 27.40
C HIS A 116 4.15 7.57 26.54
N PRO A 117 5.06 6.64 26.94
CA PRO A 117 6.32 6.42 26.23
C PRO A 117 6.19 6.03 24.75
N LEU A 118 5.13 5.28 24.39
CA LEU A 118 4.91 4.86 23.00
C LEU A 118 4.53 6.04 22.10
N LEU A 119 3.65 6.93 22.58
CA LEU A 119 3.22 8.11 21.83
C LEU A 119 4.37 9.13 21.69
N ALA A 120 5.13 9.30 22.77
CA ALA A 120 6.33 10.12 22.76
C ALA A 120 7.35 9.62 21.73
N THR A 121 7.59 8.31 21.73
CA THR A 121 8.49 7.64 20.80
C THR A 121 8.06 7.85 19.35
N ALA A 122 6.78 7.62 19.06
CA ALA A 122 6.19 7.80 17.75
C ALA A 122 6.31 9.23 17.23
N LYS A 123 6.03 10.22 18.08
CA LYS A 123 6.12 11.63 17.72
C LYS A 123 7.56 12.05 17.43
N VAL A 124 8.51 11.70 18.31
CA VAL A 124 9.93 11.98 18.10
C VAL A 124 10.43 11.31 16.83
N TYR A 125 10.10 10.03 16.63
CA TYR A 125 10.52 9.28 15.43
C TYR A 125 10.01 9.95 14.15
N THR A 126 8.76 10.41 14.14
CA THR A 126 8.17 11.13 13.00
C THR A 126 8.87 12.48 12.77
N LEU A 127 9.08 13.28 13.81
CA LEU A 127 9.79 14.57 13.69
C LEU A 127 11.24 14.41 13.23
N VAL A 128 11.94 13.37 13.70
CA VAL A 128 13.30 13.04 13.23
C VAL A 128 13.26 12.62 11.76
N SER A 129 12.27 11.79 11.37
CA SER A 129 12.05 11.41 9.96
C SER A 129 11.83 12.64 9.09
N ASP A 130 10.98 13.58 9.48
CA ASP A 130 10.71 14.77 8.68
C ASP A 130 11.94 15.68 8.58
N CYS A 131 12.75 15.75 9.65
CA CYS A 131 13.98 16.54 9.66
C CYS A 131 15.10 15.92 8.81
N LEU A 132 15.14 14.59 8.67
CA LEU A 132 16.13 13.91 7.82
C LEU A 132 16.02 14.31 6.35
N ALA A 133 14.81 14.62 5.87
CA ALA A 133 14.59 15.07 4.50
C ALA A 133 15.32 16.39 4.19
N THR A 134 15.50 17.25 5.19
CA THR A 134 16.18 18.55 5.05
C THR A 134 17.60 18.56 5.61
N ALA A 135 18.02 17.50 6.29
CA ALA A 135 19.31 17.41 6.99
C ALA A 135 19.97 16.04 6.80
N PRO A 136 20.63 15.82 5.64
CA PRO A 136 21.26 14.53 5.31
C PRO A 136 22.39 14.14 6.28
N GLU A 137 22.95 15.09 7.03
CA GLU A 137 23.96 14.80 8.06
C GLU A 137 23.43 13.88 9.17
N LEU A 138 22.15 14.03 9.54
CA LEU A 138 21.51 13.18 10.53
C LEU A 138 21.34 11.73 10.02
N ALA A 139 21.30 11.52 8.69
CA ALA A 139 21.18 10.19 8.09
C ALA A 139 22.43 9.32 8.31
N LYS A 140 23.58 9.93 8.64
CA LYS A 140 24.82 9.20 8.98
C LYS A 140 24.75 8.49 10.34
N LEU A 141 23.79 8.87 11.18
CA LEU A 141 23.55 8.28 12.49
C LEU A 141 22.84 6.93 12.33
N LYS A 142 23.14 5.98 13.22
CA LYS A 142 22.59 4.62 13.18
C LYS A 142 21.48 4.39 14.20
N ARG A 143 21.53 5.10 15.33
CA ARG A 143 20.66 4.86 16.49
C ARG A 143 19.98 6.14 16.98
N LEU A 144 18.72 6.00 17.38
CA LEU A 144 17.92 7.02 18.06
C LEU A 144 17.64 6.56 19.48
N HIS A 145 18.06 7.33 20.46
CA HIS A 145 17.79 7.11 21.88
C HIS A 145 16.83 8.19 22.38
N ILE A 146 15.71 7.77 22.97
CA ILE A 146 14.67 8.66 23.47
C ILE A 146 14.53 8.43 24.97
N TYR A 147 14.58 9.51 25.75
CA TYR A 147 14.51 9.51 27.20
C TYR A 147 13.33 10.35 27.66
N GLY A 148 12.52 9.83 28.58
CA GLY A 148 11.61 10.64 29.37
C GLY A 148 12.24 10.95 30.71
N TRP A 149 12.51 12.20 31.03
CA TRP A 149 13.11 12.60 32.31
C TRP A 149 12.12 13.29 33.25
N GLN A 150 12.33 13.10 34.55
CA GLN A 150 11.63 13.85 35.61
C GLN A 150 12.39 15.15 35.94
N ALA A 151 11.78 16.04 36.72
CA ALA A 151 12.37 17.33 37.10
C ALA A 151 13.78 17.22 37.72
N ASN A 152 14.10 16.08 38.35
CA ASN A 152 15.41 15.76 38.91
C ASN A 152 16.43 15.22 37.89
N LYS A 153 16.15 15.29 36.57
CA LYS A 153 16.96 14.76 35.47
C LYS A 153 17.18 13.24 35.49
N LYS A 154 16.44 12.48 36.31
CA LYS A 154 16.48 11.00 36.25
C LYS A 154 15.59 10.50 35.11
N PRO A 155 16.07 9.55 34.28
CA PRO A 155 15.24 8.95 33.23
C PRO A 155 14.17 8.05 33.86
N ARG A 156 12.90 8.35 33.62
CA ARG A 156 11.75 7.51 33.98
C ARG A 156 11.57 6.36 33.00
N TRP A 157 11.87 6.61 31.73
CA TRP A 157 11.83 5.60 30.67
C TRP A 157 12.86 5.92 29.59
N GLN A 158 13.31 4.88 28.90
CA GLN A 158 14.26 4.96 27.78
C GLN A 158 13.82 4.01 26.66
N ARG A 159 13.92 4.45 25.41
CA ARG A 159 13.72 3.63 24.22
C ARG A 159 14.91 3.81 23.27
N GLN A 160 15.34 2.73 22.65
CA GLN A 160 16.37 2.72 21.62
C GLN A 160 15.77 2.17 20.33
N LEU A 161 16.01 2.87 19.22
CA LEU A 161 15.47 2.55 17.91
C LEU A 161 16.58 2.70 16.87
N ALA A 162 16.41 2.04 15.73
CA ALA A 162 17.16 2.40 14.53
C ALA A 162 16.74 3.81 14.07
N MET A 163 17.66 4.54 13.43
CA MET A 163 17.30 5.81 12.81
C MET A 163 16.23 5.59 11.73
N PRO A 164 15.25 6.50 11.59
CA PRO A 164 14.28 6.40 10.51
C PRO A 164 14.98 6.41 9.16
N THR A 165 14.70 5.41 8.33
CA THR A 165 15.12 5.42 6.92
C THR A 165 14.06 6.18 6.13
N THR A 166 14.40 7.40 5.71
CA THR A 166 13.56 8.24 4.85
C THR A 166 13.78 8.02 3.37
N GLU A 167 14.68 7.13 2.99
CA GLU A 167 14.93 6.82 1.60
C GLU A 167 13.69 6.15 1.02
N PHE A 168 12.89 6.96 0.32
CA PHE A 168 12.08 6.46 -0.76
C PHE A 168 13.04 5.84 -1.75
N ILE A 169 12.90 4.54 -1.95
CA ILE A 169 13.63 3.86 -3.00
C ILE A 169 12.93 4.19 -4.32
N PRO A 170 13.64 4.27 -5.46
CA PRO A 170 13.00 4.51 -6.76
C PRO A 170 11.79 3.59 -7.02
N ALA A 171 11.85 2.36 -6.52
CA ALA A 171 10.77 1.38 -6.59
C ALA A 171 9.47 1.78 -5.87
N ASP A 172 9.49 2.71 -4.90
CA ASP A 172 8.26 3.17 -4.24
C ASP A 172 7.40 4.06 -5.14
N PHE A 173 8.01 4.72 -6.12
CA PHE A 173 7.30 5.57 -7.09
C PHE A 173 6.81 4.78 -8.29
N ASP A 174 7.38 3.60 -8.54
CA ASP A 174 6.90 2.67 -9.55
C ASP A 174 5.97 1.63 -8.90
N LEU A 175 4.66 1.82 -9.05
CA LEU A 175 3.66 0.87 -8.54
C LEU A 175 3.82 -0.53 -9.14
N LEU A 176 4.32 -0.63 -10.37
CA LEU A 176 4.48 -1.91 -11.07
C LEU A 176 5.70 -2.69 -10.57
N SER A 177 6.63 -2.04 -9.87
CA SER A 177 7.80 -2.69 -9.29
C SER A 177 7.41 -3.73 -8.23
N PHE A 178 8.02 -4.92 -8.32
CA PHE A 178 7.91 -5.96 -7.28
C PHE A 178 8.57 -5.56 -5.95
N GLN A 179 9.41 -4.53 -5.96
CA GLN A 179 10.01 -3.97 -4.75
C GLN A 179 9.18 -2.83 -4.14
N ASN A 180 8.08 -2.43 -4.80
CA ASN A 180 7.20 -1.38 -4.28
C ASN A 180 6.58 -1.83 -2.95
N ARG A 181 6.94 -1.11 -1.88
CA ARG A 181 6.54 -1.47 -0.51
C ARG A 181 5.05 -1.27 -0.29
N TYR A 182 4.46 -0.25 -0.90
CA TYR A 182 3.02 0.01 -0.84
C TYR A 182 2.22 -1.06 -1.57
N SER A 183 2.66 -1.47 -2.76
CA SER A 183 2.02 -2.54 -3.53
C SER A 183 1.97 -3.84 -2.72
N ASN A 184 3.11 -4.23 -2.16
CA ASN A 184 3.26 -5.48 -1.41
C ASN A 184 2.48 -5.50 -0.08
N VAL A 185 2.39 -4.36 0.61
CA VAL A 185 1.78 -4.26 1.94
C VAL A 185 0.29 -3.91 1.88
N PHE A 186 -0.10 -2.93 1.06
CA PHE A 186 -1.43 -2.31 1.11
C PHE A 186 -2.30 -2.60 -0.11
N PHE A 187 -1.74 -2.57 -1.34
CA PHE A 187 -2.57 -2.86 -2.51
C PHE A 187 -3.06 -4.29 -2.52
N PHE A 188 -2.20 -5.26 -2.17
CA PHE A 188 -2.61 -6.66 -2.09
C PHE A 188 -3.85 -6.90 -1.20
N PRO A 189 -3.87 -6.54 0.10
CA PRO A 189 -5.08 -6.71 0.91
C PRO A 189 -6.23 -5.84 0.42
N GLY A 190 -5.95 -4.68 -0.19
CA GLY A 190 -6.95 -3.85 -0.86
C GLY A 190 -7.64 -4.58 -2.01
N LEU A 191 -6.90 -5.30 -2.85
CA LEU A 191 -7.44 -6.14 -3.93
C LEU A 191 -8.27 -7.29 -3.37
N MET A 192 -7.82 -7.94 -2.29
CA MET A 192 -8.60 -9.00 -1.63
C MET A 192 -9.94 -8.45 -1.11
N ALA A 193 -9.92 -7.31 -0.43
CA ALA A 193 -11.13 -6.66 0.07
C ALA A 193 -12.06 -6.23 -1.08
N LEU A 194 -11.51 -5.66 -2.15
CA LEU A 194 -12.27 -5.30 -3.34
C LEU A 194 -12.92 -6.53 -3.99
N ALA A 195 -12.20 -7.64 -4.14
CA ALA A 195 -12.74 -8.90 -4.64
C ALA A 195 -13.92 -9.40 -3.77
N MET A 196 -13.77 -9.38 -2.45
CA MET A 196 -14.85 -9.75 -1.52
C MET A 196 -16.08 -8.86 -1.69
N LEU A 197 -15.89 -7.54 -1.85
CA LEU A 197 -16.98 -6.59 -2.11
C LEU A 197 -17.66 -6.86 -3.46
N LEU A 198 -16.89 -7.08 -4.52
CA LEU A 198 -17.41 -7.40 -5.86
C LEU A 198 -18.18 -8.73 -5.85
N LYS A 199 -17.74 -9.73 -5.09
CA LYS A 199 -18.44 -11.00 -4.97
C LYS A 199 -19.73 -10.88 -4.13
N ALA A 200 -19.74 -10.02 -3.11
CA ALA A 200 -20.90 -9.81 -2.27
C ALA A 200 -22.04 -9.07 -3.00
N TRP A 201 -21.74 -8.29 -4.03
CA TRP A 201 -22.75 -7.56 -4.80
C TRP A 201 -23.25 -8.37 -6.00
N ALA A 202 -24.56 -8.62 -6.05
CA ALA A 202 -25.18 -9.52 -7.03
C ALA A 202 -24.90 -9.16 -8.50
N VAL A 203 -24.91 -7.87 -8.84
CA VAL A 203 -24.68 -7.40 -10.22
C VAL A 203 -23.27 -7.72 -10.68
N SER A 204 -22.26 -7.36 -9.89
CA SER A 204 -20.86 -7.70 -10.21
C SER A 204 -20.62 -9.20 -10.15
N SER A 205 -21.24 -9.92 -9.21
CA SER A 205 -21.12 -11.38 -9.16
C SER A 205 -21.68 -12.05 -10.42
N PHE A 206 -22.78 -11.52 -10.96
CA PHE A 206 -23.35 -12.02 -12.22
C PHE A 206 -22.45 -11.71 -13.41
N LEU A 207 -21.97 -10.47 -13.54
CA LEU A 207 -21.11 -10.04 -14.65
C LEU A 207 -19.76 -10.77 -14.66
N LEU A 208 -19.19 -11.06 -13.49
CA LEU A 208 -17.89 -11.73 -13.35
C LEU A 208 -17.99 -13.25 -13.24
N ARG A 209 -19.20 -13.83 -13.33
CA ARG A 209 -19.42 -15.29 -13.25
C ARG A 209 -18.57 -16.08 -14.25
N GLY A 210 -18.29 -15.51 -15.42
CA GLY A 210 -17.45 -16.14 -16.43
C GLY A 210 -16.03 -16.45 -15.93
N ILE A 211 -15.50 -15.68 -14.97
CA ILE A 211 -14.18 -15.92 -14.38
C ILE A 211 -14.21 -17.18 -13.51
N ASP A 212 -15.24 -17.33 -12.68
CA ASP A 212 -15.43 -18.52 -11.82
C ASP A 212 -15.52 -19.78 -12.69
N VAL A 213 -16.40 -19.74 -13.69
CA VAL A 213 -16.58 -20.84 -14.64
C VAL A 213 -15.27 -21.16 -15.36
N TRP A 214 -14.54 -20.15 -15.82
CA TRP A 214 -13.30 -20.39 -16.54
C TRP A 214 -12.22 -21.04 -15.65
N LEU A 215 -12.06 -20.59 -14.40
CA LEU A 215 -11.14 -21.22 -13.45
C LEU A 215 -11.55 -22.64 -13.07
N HIS A 216 -12.85 -22.90 -12.97
CA HIS A 216 -13.42 -24.22 -12.76
C HIS A 216 -13.02 -25.19 -13.88
N GLU A 217 -13.32 -24.81 -15.13
CA GLU A 217 -12.98 -25.62 -16.31
C GLU A 217 -11.46 -25.82 -16.46
N PHE A 218 -10.68 -24.77 -16.16
CA PHE A 218 -9.22 -24.88 -16.15
C PHE A 218 -8.73 -25.86 -15.08
N GLY A 219 -9.45 -25.98 -13.97
CA GLY A 219 -9.25 -26.99 -12.93
C GLY A 219 -9.30 -28.41 -13.49
N HIS A 220 -10.38 -28.79 -14.18
CA HIS A 220 -10.48 -30.07 -14.89
C HIS A 220 -9.31 -30.27 -15.88
N ALA A 221 -9.04 -29.24 -16.69
CA ALA A 221 -7.99 -29.30 -17.70
C ALA A 221 -6.59 -29.53 -17.08
N THR A 222 -6.30 -28.93 -15.92
CA THR A 222 -4.99 -29.13 -15.27
C THR A 222 -4.78 -30.57 -14.80
N ILE A 223 -5.82 -31.25 -14.32
CA ILE A 223 -5.75 -32.67 -13.96
C ILE A 223 -5.52 -33.53 -15.21
N ALA A 224 -6.23 -33.24 -16.30
CA ALA A 224 -6.08 -33.92 -17.59
C ALA A 224 -4.67 -33.75 -18.17
N TRP A 225 -4.18 -32.51 -18.25
CA TRP A 225 -2.85 -32.20 -18.77
C TRP A 225 -1.74 -32.87 -17.96
N LEU A 226 -1.77 -32.77 -16.62
CA LEU A 226 -0.77 -33.43 -15.76
C LEU A 226 -0.82 -34.96 -15.85
N SER A 227 -1.96 -35.52 -16.24
CA SER A 227 -2.14 -36.96 -16.51
C SER A 227 -1.82 -37.35 -17.97
N GLY A 228 -1.30 -36.40 -18.77
CA GLY A 228 -0.89 -36.63 -20.14
C GLY A 228 -2.04 -36.71 -21.15
N ARG A 229 -3.23 -36.16 -20.86
CA ARG A 229 -4.41 -36.20 -21.75
C ARG A 229 -4.69 -34.84 -22.38
N LYS A 230 -5.23 -34.83 -23.59
CA LYS A 230 -5.65 -33.57 -24.23
C LYS A 230 -6.88 -33.04 -23.50
N ALA A 231 -6.85 -31.75 -23.18
CA ALA A 231 -7.99 -31.04 -22.62
C ALA A 231 -8.08 -29.63 -23.19
N ILE A 232 -9.31 -29.17 -23.42
CA ILE A 232 -9.60 -27.81 -23.88
C ILE A 232 -10.66 -27.22 -22.93
N PRO A 233 -10.27 -26.33 -22.00
CA PRO A 233 -11.20 -25.63 -21.14
C PRO A 233 -11.88 -24.50 -21.92
N LEU A 234 -13.19 -24.59 -22.11
CA LEU A 234 -13.98 -23.56 -22.77
C LEU A 234 -14.60 -22.63 -21.71
N PRO A 235 -14.64 -21.30 -21.91
CA PRO A 235 -15.20 -20.34 -20.95
C PRO A 235 -16.75 -20.39 -20.86
N LEU A 236 -17.35 -21.50 -21.28
CA LEU A 236 -18.79 -21.75 -21.33
C LEU A 236 -19.20 -22.91 -20.38
N GLY A 237 -18.34 -23.26 -19.41
CA GLY A 237 -18.64 -24.35 -18.47
C GLY A 237 -18.57 -25.73 -19.12
N TRP A 238 -17.56 -25.93 -19.96
CA TRP A 238 -17.29 -27.21 -20.59
C TRP A 238 -15.79 -27.42 -20.82
N THR A 239 -15.29 -28.57 -20.40
CA THR A 239 -13.93 -29.02 -20.70
C THR A 239 -13.98 -30.32 -21.47
N SER A 240 -13.56 -30.27 -22.74
CA SER A 240 -13.42 -31.49 -23.54
C SER A 240 -12.13 -32.20 -23.15
N ILE A 241 -12.23 -33.44 -22.68
CA ILE A 241 -11.09 -34.25 -22.23
C ILE A 241 -11.05 -35.55 -23.03
N GLU A 242 -9.90 -35.86 -23.61
CA GLU A 242 -9.67 -37.12 -24.30
C GLU A 242 -9.35 -38.23 -23.30
N VAL A 243 -9.99 -39.39 -23.45
CA VAL A 243 -9.81 -40.53 -22.53
C VAL A 243 -8.41 -41.12 -22.64
N GLU A 244 -7.87 -41.15 -23.86
CA GLU A 244 -6.54 -41.70 -24.16
C GLU A 244 -5.42 -40.73 -23.79
N ARG A 245 -4.31 -41.30 -23.30
CA ARG A 245 -3.09 -40.54 -23.04
C ARG A 245 -2.44 -40.13 -24.36
N SER A 246 -1.98 -38.89 -24.43
CA SER A 246 -1.29 -38.29 -25.55
C SER A 246 0.17 -38.03 -25.18
N LEU A 247 1.10 -38.76 -25.83
CA LEU A 247 2.54 -38.50 -25.68
C LEU A 247 2.89 -37.07 -26.05
N PHE A 248 2.16 -36.46 -27.00
CA PHE A 248 2.34 -35.06 -27.37
C PHE A 248 2.09 -34.12 -26.17
N VAL A 249 1.01 -34.34 -25.40
CA VAL A 249 0.73 -33.52 -24.21
C VAL A 249 1.77 -33.75 -23.14
N TYR A 250 2.11 -35.02 -22.88
CA TYR A 250 3.12 -35.37 -21.87
C TYR A 250 4.49 -34.72 -22.17
N PHE A 251 5.05 -34.95 -23.35
CA PHE A 251 6.33 -34.35 -23.73
C PHE A 251 6.24 -32.83 -23.93
N GLY A 252 5.09 -32.31 -24.35
CA GLY A 252 4.84 -30.87 -24.46
C GLY A 252 4.94 -30.17 -23.10
N LEU A 253 4.28 -30.69 -22.07
CA LEU A 253 4.39 -30.14 -20.71
C LEU A 253 5.79 -30.31 -20.13
N LEU A 254 6.45 -31.46 -20.33
CA LEU A 254 7.84 -31.64 -19.92
C LEU A 254 8.76 -30.60 -20.58
N ALA A 255 8.54 -30.28 -21.86
CA ALA A 255 9.26 -29.22 -22.52
C ALA A 255 8.99 -27.85 -21.88
N LEU A 256 7.73 -27.53 -21.53
CA LEU A 256 7.39 -26.30 -20.81
C LEU A 256 8.04 -26.23 -19.42
N PHE A 257 8.08 -27.33 -18.67
CA PHE A 257 8.79 -27.39 -17.39
C PHE A 257 10.31 -27.29 -17.57
N GLY A 258 10.87 -27.91 -18.61
CA GLY A 258 12.27 -27.72 -19.00
C GLY A 258 12.60 -26.27 -19.32
N LEU A 259 11.71 -25.57 -20.03
CA LEU A 259 11.83 -24.13 -20.29
C LEU A 259 11.73 -23.31 -19.01
N LEU A 260 10.82 -23.65 -18.09
CA LEU A 260 10.71 -22.99 -16.78
C LEU A 260 11.99 -23.16 -15.95
N PHE A 261 12.56 -24.37 -15.94
CA PHE A 261 13.84 -24.66 -15.28
C PHE A 261 14.98 -23.86 -15.91
N TRP A 262 15.05 -23.86 -17.24
CA TRP A 262 16.06 -23.13 -17.99
C TRP A 262 15.97 -21.61 -17.77
N ALA A 263 14.76 -21.05 -17.77
CA ALA A 263 14.52 -19.64 -17.46
C ALA A 263 14.98 -19.31 -16.03
N GLY A 264 14.61 -20.14 -15.05
CA GLY A 264 15.09 -20.01 -13.66
C GLY A 264 16.62 -20.03 -13.57
N ARG A 265 17.28 -20.95 -14.28
CA ARG A 265 18.74 -21.02 -14.34
C ARG A 265 19.36 -19.79 -14.98
N ARG A 266 18.82 -19.31 -16.11
CA ARG A 266 19.31 -18.12 -16.83
C ARG A 266 19.17 -16.86 -15.98
N GLU A 267 18.09 -16.74 -15.22
CA GLU A 267 17.82 -15.61 -14.32
C GLU A 267 18.45 -15.78 -12.92
N GLN A 268 19.22 -16.85 -12.66
CA GLN A 268 19.82 -17.16 -11.35
C GLN A 268 18.79 -17.28 -10.21
N ARG A 269 17.55 -17.68 -10.54
CA ARG A 269 16.46 -17.88 -9.58
C ARG A 269 16.26 -19.37 -9.33
N ARG A 270 16.44 -19.80 -8.07
CA ARG A 270 16.31 -21.22 -7.69
C ARG A 270 14.86 -21.70 -7.63
N TRP A 271 13.91 -20.82 -7.31
CA TRP A 271 12.52 -21.22 -7.08
C TRP A 271 11.81 -21.79 -8.33
N PRO A 272 11.96 -21.26 -9.57
CA PRO A 272 11.33 -21.84 -10.76
C PRO A 272 11.95 -23.19 -11.11
N MET A 273 13.25 -23.38 -10.82
CA MET A 273 13.94 -24.65 -11.04
C MET A 273 13.34 -25.75 -10.17
N VAL A 274 13.16 -25.48 -8.86
CA VAL A 274 12.53 -26.42 -7.92
C VAL A 274 11.09 -26.70 -8.34
N LEU A 275 10.34 -25.67 -8.73
CA LEU A 275 8.96 -25.80 -9.17
C LEU A 275 8.83 -26.65 -10.45
N ALA A 276 9.72 -26.46 -11.42
CA ALA A 276 9.76 -27.26 -12.64
C ALA A 276 10.04 -28.74 -12.36
N ILE A 277 10.99 -29.05 -11.48
CA ILE A 277 11.27 -30.43 -11.07
C ILE A 277 10.05 -31.03 -10.37
N ALA A 278 9.44 -30.29 -9.44
CA ALA A 278 8.26 -30.75 -8.73
C ALA A 278 7.09 -31.05 -9.67
N PHE A 279 6.82 -30.19 -10.65
CA PHE A 279 5.77 -30.42 -11.64
C PHE A 279 6.10 -31.56 -12.61
N ALA A 280 7.36 -31.74 -13.02
CA ALA A 280 7.77 -32.87 -13.84
C ALA A 280 7.56 -34.21 -13.11
N LEU A 281 7.92 -34.27 -11.82
CA LEU A 281 7.68 -35.45 -10.98
C LEU A 281 6.18 -35.70 -10.78
N LEU A 282 5.40 -34.65 -10.48
CA LEU A 282 3.95 -34.74 -10.33
C LEU A 282 3.31 -35.25 -11.62
N GLN A 283 3.69 -34.71 -12.78
CA GLN A 283 3.20 -35.16 -14.07
C GLN A 283 3.57 -36.63 -14.33
N PHE A 284 4.79 -37.06 -14.01
CA PHE A 284 5.18 -38.47 -14.15
C PHE A 284 4.27 -39.39 -13.31
N VAL A 285 4.03 -39.02 -12.04
CA VAL A 285 3.14 -39.76 -11.15
C VAL A 285 1.71 -39.80 -11.70
N MET A 286 1.15 -38.65 -12.05
CA MET A 286 -0.23 -38.54 -12.54
C MET A 286 -0.43 -39.24 -13.89
N THR A 287 0.58 -39.24 -14.76
CA THR A 287 0.48 -39.88 -16.08
C THR A 287 0.64 -41.40 -15.99
N TRP A 288 1.63 -41.90 -15.25
CA TRP A 288 2.02 -43.31 -15.35
C TRP A 288 1.60 -44.18 -14.16
N LEU A 289 1.51 -43.62 -12.96
CA LEU A 289 1.21 -44.37 -11.73
C LEU A 289 -0.25 -44.27 -11.30
N LEU A 290 -0.96 -43.24 -11.75
CA LEU A 290 -2.36 -43.04 -11.39
C LEU A 290 -3.29 -43.98 -12.17
N SER A 291 -4.23 -44.63 -11.47
CA SER A 291 -5.25 -45.47 -12.12
C SER A 291 -6.27 -44.63 -12.89
N ALA A 292 -6.99 -45.26 -13.82
CA ALA A 292 -8.06 -44.61 -14.58
C ALA A 292 -9.17 -44.06 -13.65
N ASP A 293 -9.64 -44.86 -12.70
CA ASP A 293 -10.68 -44.44 -11.75
C ASP A 293 -10.24 -43.25 -10.89
N THR A 294 -8.98 -43.24 -10.43
CA THR A 294 -8.47 -42.11 -9.65
C THR A 294 -8.32 -40.86 -10.51
N PHE A 295 -7.96 -41.02 -11.79
CA PHE A 295 -7.90 -39.91 -12.73
C PHE A 295 -9.27 -39.28 -12.93
N GLU A 296 -10.31 -40.09 -13.18
CA GLU A 296 -11.66 -39.59 -13.40
C GLU A 296 -12.18 -38.89 -12.14
N MET A 297 -12.03 -39.53 -10.97
CA MET A 297 -12.36 -38.91 -9.68
C MET A 297 -11.66 -37.56 -9.49
N LEU A 298 -10.34 -37.50 -9.72
CA LEU A 298 -9.58 -36.26 -9.58
C LEU A 298 -9.98 -35.21 -10.60
N THR A 299 -10.44 -35.63 -11.79
CA THR A 299 -10.93 -34.71 -12.82
C THR A 299 -12.18 -33.99 -12.32
N TYR A 300 -13.19 -34.71 -11.82
CA TYR A 300 -14.39 -34.09 -11.22
C TYR A 300 -14.08 -33.32 -9.95
N PHE A 301 -13.15 -33.81 -9.12
CA PHE A 301 -12.67 -33.03 -7.98
C PHE A 301 -12.04 -31.70 -8.41
N GLY A 302 -11.34 -31.74 -9.55
CA GLY A 302 -10.51 -30.68 -10.11
C GLY A 302 -11.27 -29.44 -10.54
N GLY A 303 -12.59 -29.48 -10.78
CA GLY A 303 -13.38 -28.29 -11.10
C GLY A 303 -13.33 -27.28 -9.95
N ILE A 304 -14.01 -27.61 -8.85
CA ILE A 304 -13.99 -26.80 -7.62
C ILE A 304 -12.59 -26.79 -6.97
N GLY A 305 -11.83 -27.88 -7.08
CA GLY A 305 -10.46 -27.94 -6.57
C GLY A 305 -9.58 -26.87 -7.24
N GLY A 306 -9.70 -26.73 -8.55
CA GLY A 306 -8.99 -25.77 -9.39
C GLY A 306 -9.32 -24.33 -9.02
N GLU A 307 -10.58 -24.03 -8.75
CA GLU A 307 -10.99 -22.71 -8.25
C GLU A 307 -10.24 -22.32 -6.97
N PHE A 308 -9.82 -23.27 -6.13
CA PHE A 308 -8.98 -23.00 -4.97
C PHE A 308 -7.49 -22.91 -5.31
N TYR A 309 -6.89 -23.97 -5.87
CA TYR A 309 -5.42 -24.00 -6.03
C TYR A 309 -4.92 -23.12 -7.18
N LEU A 310 -5.67 -22.96 -8.27
CA LEU A 310 -5.29 -22.04 -9.36
C LEU A 310 -5.42 -20.59 -8.92
N SER A 311 -6.52 -20.26 -8.24
CA SER A 311 -6.68 -18.92 -7.67
C SER A 311 -5.58 -18.62 -6.67
N THR A 312 -5.23 -19.58 -5.81
CA THR A 312 -4.10 -19.45 -4.89
C THR A 312 -2.79 -19.19 -5.62
N LEU A 313 -2.50 -19.96 -6.68
CA LEU A 313 -1.29 -19.77 -7.48
C LEU A 313 -1.23 -18.38 -8.10
N LEU A 314 -2.34 -17.87 -8.66
CA LEU A 314 -2.45 -16.53 -9.25
C LEU A 314 -2.34 -15.40 -8.21
N ILE A 315 -2.94 -15.58 -7.04
CA ILE A 315 -2.83 -14.62 -5.93
C ILE A 315 -1.38 -14.58 -5.42
N VAL A 316 -0.75 -15.74 -5.25
CA VAL A 316 0.62 -15.87 -4.77
C VAL A 316 1.62 -15.30 -5.78
N SER A 317 1.40 -15.54 -7.09
CA SER A 317 2.27 -15.03 -8.15
C SER A 317 2.28 -13.51 -8.25
N PHE A 318 1.36 -12.80 -7.59
CA PHE A 318 1.43 -11.35 -7.37
C PHE A 318 2.78 -10.89 -6.79
N TYR A 319 3.41 -11.72 -5.99
CA TYR A 319 4.68 -11.42 -5.31
C TYR A 319 5.92 -11.89 -6.07
N PHE A 320 5.76 -12.65 -7.15
CA PHE A 320 6.87 -13.29 -7.83
C PHE A 320 7.04 -12.70 -9.23
N PRO A 321 8.21 -12.12 -9.55
CA PRO A 321 8.46 -11.62 -10.89
C PRO A 321 8.53 -12.79 -11.88
N MET A 322 7.77 -12.67 -12.97
CA MET A 322 7.87 -13.52 -14.16
C MET A 322 8.82 -12.87 -15.18
N PRO A 323 9.22 -13.56 -16.26
CA PRO A 323 10.08 -12.98 -17.27
C PRO A 323 9.52 -11.68 -17.87
N ASP A 324 10.40 -10.71 -18.13
CA ASP A 324 10.02 -9.32 -18.43
C ASP A 324 9.08 -9.16 -19.65
N TYR A 325 9.20 -10.05 -20.64
CA TYR A 325 8.37 -10.02 -21.85
C TYR A 325 6.87 -10.30 -21.60
N TRP A 326 6.50 -10.88 -20.46
CA TRP A 326 5.09 -11.09 -20.08
C TRP A 326 4.43 -9.83 -19.53
N GLN A 327 5.21 -8.78 -19.21
CA GLN A 327 4.72 -7.57 -18.53
C GLN A 327 3.93 -7.90 -17.24
N TRP A 328 4.37 -8.95 -16.53
CA TRP A 328 3.66 -9.46 -15.36
C TRP A 328 3.55 -8.43 -14.22
N SER A 329 4.45 -7.45 -14.20
CA SER A 329 4.40 -6.29 -13.31
C SER A 329 3.05 -5.56 -13.35
N PHE A 330 2.41 -5.49 -14.53
CA PHE A 330 1.05 -4.97 -14.73
C PHE A 330 -0.02 -6.05 -14.55
N TRP A 331 0.10 -7.18 -15.26
CA TRP A 331 -0.95 -8.21 -15.31
C TRP A 331 -1.25 -8.89 -13.96
N ARG A 332 -0.31 -8.86 -13.02
CA ARG A 332 -0.51 -9.40 -11.67
C ARG A 332 -1.68 -8.77 -10.92
N TYR A 333 -2.02 -7.51 -11.19
CA TYR A 333 -3.12 -6.82 -10.51
C TYR A 333 -4.50 -7.36 -10.91
N PRO A 334 -4.89 -7.31 -12.21
CA PRO A 334 -6.15 -7.90 -12.64
C PRO A 334 -6.20 -9.40 -12.41
N ALA A 335 -5.09 -10.13 -12.58
CA ALA A 335 -5.04 -11.57 -12.31
C ALA A 335 -5.29 -11.89 -10.83
N ALA A 336 -4.65 -11.18 -9.90
CA ALA A 336 -4.89 -11.37 -8.46
C ALA A 336 -6.31 -10.97 -8.05
N LEU A 337 -6.89 -9.92 -8.64
CA LEU A 337 -8.27 -9.51 -8.38
C LEU A 337 -9.27 -10.56 -8.85
N ALA A 338 -9.13 -11.05 -10.09
CA ALA A 338 -9.96 -12.10 -10.66
C ALA A 338 -9.88 -13.40 -9.85
N ALA A 339 -8.66 -13.85 -9.53
CA ALA A 339 -8.45 -15.02 -8.70
C ALA A 339 -9.00 -14.87 -7.28
N ALA A 340 -8.84 -13.69 -6.66
CA ALA A 340 -9.39 -13.42 -5.34
C ALA A 340 -10.92 -13.42 -5.32
N PHE A 341 -11.54 -12.93 -6.40
CA PHE A 341 -12.99 -12.94 -6.55
C PHE A 341 -13.54 -14.38 -6.49
N THR A 342 -12.95 -15.29 -7.27
CA THR A 342 -13.31 -16.72 -7.29
C THR A 342 -12.98 -17.39 -5.96
N PHE A 343 -11.75 -17.22 -5.46
CA PHE A 343 -11.28 -17.83 -4.23
C PHE A 343 -12.17 -17.50 -3.03
N TRP A 344 -12.46 -16.21 -2.81
CA TRP A 344 -13.28 -15.78 -1.66
C TRP A 344 -14.74 -16.17 -1.81
N GLY A 345 -15.26 -16.16 -3.04
CA GLY A 345 -16.59 -16.68 -3.35
C GLY A 345 -16.76 -18.12 -2.89
N ASN A 346 -15.87 -18.99 -3.35
CA ASN A 346 -15.96 -20.42 -3.06
C ASN A 346 -15.57 -20.73 -1.61
N CYS A 347 -14.57 -20.02 -1.06
CA CYS A 347 -14.21 -20.16 0.35
C CYS A 347 -15.37 -19.77 1.27
N TRP A 348 -16.13 -18.73 0.93
CA TRP A 348 -17.32 -18.34 1.67
C TRP A 348 -18.43 -19.39 1.52
N GLN A 349 -18.78 -19.77 0.28
CA GLN A 349 -19.83 -20.75 0.01
C GLN A 349 -19.58 -22.07 0.75
N TRP A 350 -18.39 -22.66 0.62
CA TRP A 350 -18.06 -23.93 1.27
C TRP A 350 -18.05 -23.86 2.80
N ARG A 351 -17.77 -22.69 3.37
CA ARG A 351 -17.92 -22.46 4.82
C ARG A 351 -19.39 -22.38 5.24
N GLN A 352 -20.27 -21.84 4.40
CA GLN A 352 -21.71 -21.84 4.65
C GLN A 352 -22.30 -23.25 4.55
N ILE A 353 -21.91 -24.02 3.53
CA ILE A 353 -22.29 -25.43 3.38
C ILE A 353 -21.88 -26.23 4.62
N ARG A 354 -20.63 -26.07 5.09
CA ARG A 354 -20.16 -26.73 6.32
C ARG A 354 -20.98 -26.37 7.56
N ARG A 355 -21.54 -25.16 7.63
CA ARG A 355 -22.39 -24.69 8.72
C ARG A 355 -23.85 -25.12 8.56
N GLY A 356 -24.22 -25.76 7.45
CA GLY A 356 -25.60 -26.10 7.12
C GLY A 356 -26.45 -24.89 6.74
N LEU A 357 -25.80 -23.79 6.32
CA LEU A 357 -26.46 -22.54 5.91
C LEU A 357 -26.63 -22.43 4.39
N ASP A 358 -26.05 -23.37 3.63
CA ASP A 358 -26.16 -23.48 2.19
C ASP A 358 -26.07 -24.97 1.80
N GLU A 359 -26.48 -25.30 0.59
CA GLU A 359 -26.49 -26.68 0.08
C GLU A 359 -25.27 -26.95 -0.81
N ILE A 360 -24.87 -28.22 -0.91
CA ILE A 360 -23.85 -28.63 -1.88
C ILE A 360 -24.36 -28.25 -3.29
N PRO A 361 -23.52 -27.64 -4.15
CA PRO A 361 -23.92 -27.25 -5.49
C PRO A 361 -24.05 -28.50 -6.39
N TRP A 362 -25.18 -29.19 -6.29
CA TRP A 362 -25.55 -30.31 -7.15
C TRP A 362 -25.97 -29.81 -8.54
N GLY A 363 -25.76 -30.65 -9.56
CA GLY A 363 -26.08 -30.36 -10.95
C GLY A 363 -24.90 -29.80 -11.76
N SER A 364 -25.17 -29.39 -13.00
CA SER A 364 -24.18 -28.80 -13.90
C SER A 364 -24.60 -27.39 -14.33
N LEU A 365 -23.72 -26.63 -15.00
CA LEU A 365 -24.09 -25.31 -15.53
C LEU A 365 -25.29 -25.38 -16.50
N TRP A 366 -25.44 -26.50 -17.19
CA TRP A 366 -26.40 -26.72 -18.27
C TRP A 366 -27.61 -27.57 -17.87
N GLY A 367 -27.68 -28.05 -16.63
CA GLY A 367 -28.73 -28.94 -16.14
C GLY A 367 -29.09 -28.70 -14.68
N GLY A 368 -30.32 -29.05 -14.29
CA GLY A 368 -30.78 -28.94 -12.89
C GLY A 368 -30.02 -29.86 -11.92
N ARG A 369 -30.42 -29.86 -10.64
CA ARG A 369 -29.80 -30.65 -9.56
C ARG A 369 -29.72 -32.16 -9.86
N ASP A 370 -30.65 -32.66 -10.66
CA ASP A 370 -30.77 -34.07 -11.05
C ASP A 370 -29.87 -34.44 -12.24
N HIS A 371 -29.13 -33.49 -12.82
CA HIS A 371 -28.24 -33.75 -13.93
C HIS A 371 -27.02 -34.57 -13.47
N ALA A 372 -26.97 -35.84 -13.88
CA ALA A 372 -25.95 -36.80 -13.47
C ALA A 372 -24.50 -36.37 -13.78
N GLY A 373 -24.30 -35.48 -14.75
CA GLY A 373 -22.97 -35.02 -15.17
C GLY A 373 -22.34 -33.89 -14.34
N GLY A 374 -22.96 -33.45 -13.25
CA GLY A 374 -22.35 -32.46 -12.34
C GLY A 374 -21.19 -33.04 -11.52
N ASP A 375 -20.16 -32.25 -11.23
CA ASP A 375 -18.98 -32.70 -10.47
C ASP A 375 -19.33 -33.40 -9.16
N MET A 376 -20.19 -32.76 -8.35
CA MET A 376 -20.57 -33.30 -7.05
C MET A 376 -21.39 -34.58 -7.21
N ASN A 377 -22.29 -34.62 -8.20
CA ASN A 377 -23.07 -35.81 -8.53
C ASN A 377 -22.16 -36.97 -8.92
N MET A 378 -21.11 -36.73 -9.71
CA MET A 378 -20.16 -37.77 -10.10
C MET A 378 -19.32 -38.27 -8.92
N LEU A 379 -18.81 -37.36 -8.08
CA LEU A 379 -18.09 -37.74 -6.85
C LEU A 379 -18.95 -38.60 -5.92
N SER A 380 -20.22 -38.23 -5.74
CA SER A 380 -21.16 -38.96 -4.87
C SER A 380 -21.62 -40.28 -5.50
N ASN A 381 -22.21 -40.23 -6.69
CA ASN A 381 -22.91 -41.36 -7.31
C ASN A 381 -21.95 -42.41 -7.87
N THR A 382 -20.83 -41.97 -8.47
CA THR A 382 -19.90 -42.87 -9.17
C THR A 382 -18.74 -43.28 -8.26
N PHE A 383 -18.18 -42.33 -7.49
CA PHE A 383 -17.02 -42.59 -6.63
C PHE A 383 -17.38 -42.81 -5.16
N GLY A 384 -18.67 -42.78 -4.80
CA GLY A 384 -19.17 -43.12 -3.47
C GLY A 384 -18.80 -42.12 -2.38
N TRP A 385 -18.44 -40.88 -2.73
CA TRP A 385 -18.09 -39.87 -1.73
C TRP A 385 -19.33 -39.45 -0.95
N SER A 386 -19.28 -39.58 0.37
CA SER A 386 -20.31 -39.00 1.24
C SER A 386 -20.28 -37.45 1.18
N ASP A 387 -21.42 -36.81 1.44
CA ASP A 387 -21.53 -35.35 1.59
C ASP A 387 -20.48 -34.80 2.56
N ARG A 388 -20.27 -35.51 3.68
CA ARG A 388 -19.27 -35.12 4.68
C ARG A 388 -17.85 -35.14 4.11
N GLN A 389 -17.52 -36.11 3.26
CA GLN A 389 -16.24 -36.20 2.58
C GLN A 389 -16.05 -35.09 1.56
N ILE A 390 -17.09 -34.78 0.76
CA ILE A 390 -17.08 -33.66 -0.20
C ILE A 390 -16.84 -32.34 0.55
N ILE A 391 -17.69 -32.03 1.54
CA ILE A 391 -17.60 -30.80 2.35
C ILE A 391 -16.23 -30.70 3.04
N GLY A 392 -15.78 -31.81 3.65
CA GLY A 392 -14.52 -31.88 4.36
C GLY A 392 -13.32 -31.60 3.46
N SER A 393 -13.28 -32.21 2.28
CA SER A 393 -12.17 -32.10 1.33
C SER A 393 -12.02 -30.68 0.79
N TYR A 394 -13.12 -30.07 0.34
CA TYR A 394 -13.06 -28.70 -0.17
C TYR A 394 -12.79 -27.65 0.91
N ASN A 395 -13.35 -27.80 2.11
CA ASN A 395 -13.01 -26.90 3.23
C ASN A 395 -11.55 -27.05 3.68
N PHE A 396 -11.02 -28.28 3.67
CA PHE A 396 -9.62 -28.52 3.97
C PHE A 396 -8.72 -27.85 2.93
N LEU A 397 -9.00 -28.06 1.64
CA LEU A 397 -8.25 -27.43 0.54
C LEU A 397 -8.32 -25.90 0.63
N ALA A 398 -9.50 -25.33 0.81
CA ALA A 398 -9.70 -23.88 0.97
C ALA A 398 -8.88 -23.33 2.15
N THR A 399 -8.80 -24.07 3.26
CA THR A 399 -8.02 -23.69 4.44
C THR A 399 -6.52 -23.72 4.15
N LEU A 400 -6.03 -24.80 3.52
CA LEU A 400 -4.62 -24.93 3.15
C LEU A 400 -4.17 -23.82 2.20
N CYS A 401 -4.99 -23.54 1.18
CA CYS A 401 -4.80 -22.44 0.24
C CYS A 401 -4.77 -21.07 0.96
N LEU A 402 -5.72 -20.82 1.86
CA LEU A 402 -5.76 -19.56 2.63
C LEU A 402 -4.51 -19.41 3.51
N ILE A 403 -4.09 -20.46 4.22
CA ILE A 403 -2.87 -20.45 5.02
C ILE A 403 -1.66 -20.13 4.14
N THR A 404 -1.59 -20.70 2.94
CA THR A 404 -0.51 -20.44 1.99
C THR A 404 -0.47 -18.97 1.55
N ILE A 405 -1.62 -18.40 1.17
CA ILE A 405 -1.74 -16.98 0.80
C ILE A 405 -1.29 -16.09 1.96
N LEU A 406 -1.79 -16.36 3.18
CA LEU A 406 -1.46 -15.59 4.37
C LEU A 406 0.01 -15.72 4.76
N ALA A 407 0.59 -16.92 4.65
CA ALA A 407 2.00 -17.15 4.96
C ALA A 407 2.92 -16.38 3.99
N ILE A 408 2.60 -16.38 2.69
CA ILE A 408 3.39 -15.65 1.69
C ILE A 408 3.21 -14.13 1.86
N TYR A 409 1.98 -13.66 2.09
CA TYR A 409 1.75 -12.25 2.42
C TYR A 409 2.51 -11.84 3.67
N ALA A 410 2.40 -12.60 4.76
CA ALA A 410 3.09 -12.32 6.03
C ALA A 410 4.61 -12.33 5.83
N TRP A 411 5.16 -13.27 5.09
CA TRP A 411 6.60 -13.28 4.77
C TRP A 411 7.00 -12.01 3.99
N ARG A 412 6.27 -11.65 2.93
CA ARG A 412 6.58 -10.47 2.11
C ARG A 412 6.39 -9.15 2.88
N ALA A 413 5.28 -8.99 3.60
CA ALA A 413 4.99 -7.79 4.36
C ALA A 413 5.85 -7.70 5.63
N LEU A 414 5.86 -8.75 6.46
CA LEU A 414 6.49 -8.71 7.79
C LEU A 414 7.97 -9.06 7.80
N TRP A 415 8.58 -9.63 6.77
CA TRP A 415 10.03 -9.88 6.78
C TRP A 415 10.78 -8.94 5.85
N LEU A 416 10.30 -8.72 4.64
CA LEU A 416 10.99 -7.86 3.68
C LEU A 416 10.72 -6.37 3.91
N ASN A 417 9.58 -6.01 4.52
CA ASN A 417 9.15 -4.62 4.68
C ASN A 417 9.05 -4.18 6.16
N GLN A 418 9.78 -4.84 7.07
CA GLN A 418 9.75 -4.56 8.52
C GLN A 418 9.98 -3.08 8.85
N ALA A 419 11.02 -2.48 8.28
CA ALA A 419 11.37 -1.09 8.55
C ALA A 419 10.28 -0.13 8.07
N PHE A 420 9.69 -0.41 6.91
CA PHE A 420 8.62 0.38 6.32
C PHE A 420 7.32 0.28 7.14
N LEU A 421 6.93 -0.94 7.55
CA LEU A 421 5.78 -1.16 8.42
C LEU A 421 5.95 -0.49 9.77
N TRP A 422 7.12 -0.63 10.39
CA TRP A 422 7.43 0.03 11.65
C TRP A 422 7.33 1.55 11.52
N ALA A 423 7.94 2.14 10.49
CA ALA A 423 7.87 3.58 10.25
C ALA A 423 6.43 4.06 10.03
N SER A 424 5.63 3.30 9.28
CA SER A 424 4.22 3.61 9.03
C SER A 424 3.39 3.54 10.31
N TRP A 425 3.64 2.54 11.16
CA TRP A 425 3.01 2.40 12.47
C TRP A 425 3.37 3.54 13.42
N GLN A 426 4.65 3.96 13.47
CA GLN A 426 5.07 5.13 14.26
C GLN A 426 4.36 6.40 13.78
N ARG A 427 4.25 6.63 12.47
CA ARG A 427 3.50 7.80 11.93
C ARG A 427 2.02 7.76 12.30
N PHE A 428 1.40 6.58 12.28
CA PHE A 428 0.01 6.42 12.71
C PHE A 428 -0.16 6.77 14.19
N LEU A 429 0.65 6.20 15.08
CA LEU A 429 0.62 6.48 16.52
C LEU A 429 0.88 7.96 16.83
N ALA A 430 1.76 8.62 16.06
CA ALA A 430 2.11 10.03 16.23
C ALA A 430 0.93 11.00 15.97
N ARG A 431 -0.15 10.53 15.33
CA ARG A 431 -1.39 11.32 15.15
C ARG A 431 -2.24 11.41 16.42
N PHE A 432 -2.03 10.48 17.35
CA PHE A 432 -2.72 10.44 18.64
C PHE A 432 -1.86 11.05 19.78
N ALA A 433 -0.70 11.61 19.44
CA ALA A 433 0.29 12.19 20.34
C ALA A 433 0.46 13.69 20.09
#